data_AF-A0A7R7TC48-F1
#
_entry.id   AF-A0A7R7TC48-F1
#
_cell.length_a   1.000
_cell.length_b   1.000
_cell.length_c   1.000
_cell.angle_alpha   90.00
_cell.angle_beta   90.00
_cell.angle_gamma   90.00
#
_symmetry.space_group_name_H-M   'P 1'
#
loop_
_entity.id
_entity.type
_entity.pdbx_description
1 polymer ?
#
loop_
_entity_poly.entity_id
_entity_poly.type
_entity_poly.pdbx_seq_one_letter_code
_entity_poly.pdbx_strand_id
1 'polypeptide(L)'
;MMGDPRELFWEDEGLTEGLTDEEAQFLLGWLMDVAEDLDPAHLAHLRRLGREITRLARDYGVPVGELVQLVELAWSDPEPEGLQA
;
A
#
# COMPACT_ATOMS: atom_id res chain seq x y z
N MET A 1 -4.20 7.57 24.40
CA MET A 1 -3.10 7.66 23.42
C MET A 1 -3.52 6.86 22.21
N MET A 2 -3.64 7.49 21.03
CA MET A 2 -3.55 6.70 19.80
C MET A 2 -2.12 6.16 19.78
N GLY A 3 -1.96 4.83 19.67
CA GLY A 3 -0.66 4.20 19.47
C GLY A 3 -0.01 4.69 18.19
N ASP A 4 1.28 4.39 18.02
CA ASP A 4 2.00 4.73 16.80
C ASP A 4 1.28 4.09 15.60
N PRO A 5 0.87 4.84 14.56
CA PRO A 5 0.31 4.27 13.33
C PRO A 5 1.13 3.11 12.76
N ARG A 6 2.45 3.08 13.02
CA ARG A 6 3.36 2.01 12.61
C ARG A 6 3.06 0.68 13.32
N GLU A 7 2.63 0.71 14.59
CA GLU A 7 2.22 -0.50 15.33
C GLU A 7 1.04 -1.20 14.64
N LEU A 8 0.13 -0.43 14.04
CA LEU A 8 -1.04 -0.96 13.34
C LEU A 8 -0.67 -1.88 12.16
N PHE A 9 0.42 -1.57 11.46
CA PHE A 9 0.88 -2.34 10.29
C PHE A 9 1.80 -3.48 10.71
N TRP A 10 2.67 -3.27 11.70
CA TRP A 10 3.66 -4.26 12.11
C TRP A 10 3.06 -5.46 12.84
N GLU A 11 1.94 -5.26 13.54
CA GLU A 11 1.21 -6.34 14.23
C GLU A 11 0.29 -7.15 13.29
N ASP A 12 0.13 -6.70 12.04
CA ASP A 12 -0.80 -7.32 11.10
C ASP A 12 -0.11 -8.36 10.21
N GLU A 13 -0.09 -9.61 10.68
CA GLU A 13 0.44 -10.76 9.92
C GLU A 13 -0.20 -10.90 8.52
N GLY A 14 -1.43 -10.42 8.34
CA GLY A 14 -2.13 -10.45 7.06
C GLY A 14 -1.53 -9.52 5.99
N LEU A 15 -0.62 -8.61 6.35
CA LEU A 15 0.10 -7.76 5.40
C LEU A 15 1.31 -8.46 4.78
N THR A 16 1.83 -9.50 5.41
CA THR A 16 3.07 -10.17 4.97
C THR A 16 2.86 -11.65 4.64
N GLU A 17 1.70 -12.21 4.97
CA GLU A 17 1.37 -13.62 4.73
C GLU A 17 1.55 -14.03 3.26
N GLY A 18 2.52 -14.93 3.02
CA GLY A 18 2.77 -15.51 1.70
C GLY A 18 3.59 -14.63 0.75
N LEU A 19 4.06 -13.46 1.22
CA LEU A 19 5.02 -12.63 0.49
C LEU A 19 6.46 -13.07 0.77
N THR A 20 7.36 -12.72 -0.14
CA THR A 20 8.80 -12.77 0.16
C THR A 20 9.19 -11.64 1.12
N ASP A 21 10.34 -11.77 1.80
CA ASP A 21 10.85 -10.73 2.70
C ASP A 21 11.02 -9.38 2.00
N GLU A 22 11.45 -9.39 0.73
CA GLU A 22 11.62 -8.19 -0.10
C GLU A 22 10.28 -7.53 -0.40
N GLU A 23 9.28 -8.32 -0.81
CA GLU A 23 7.92 -7.82 -1.07
C GLU A 23 7.23 -7.30 0.18
N ALA A 24 7.39 -7.99 1.31
CA ALA A 24 6.86 -7.57 2.59
C ALA A 24 7.49 -6.24 3.04
N GLN A 25 8.82 -6.10 2.94
CA GLN A 25 9.51 -4.85 3.26
C GLN A 25 9.08 -3.71 2.34
N PHE A 26 8.94 -3.98 1.04
CA PHE A 26 8.47 -2.99 0.09
C PHE A 26 7.04 -2.51 0.41
N LEU A 27 6.11 -3.45 0.64
CA LEU A 27 4.72 -3.11 0.96
C LEU A 27 4.62 -2.31 2.26
N LEU A 28 5.29 -2.76 3.32
CA LEU A 28 5.25 -2.08 4.62
C LEU A 28 5.90 -0.69 4.54
N GLY A 29 7.00 -0.55 3.81
CA GLY A 29 7.62 0.75 3.53
C GLY A 29 6.64 1.71 2.87
N TRP A 30 6.04 1.28 1.76
CA TRP A 30 5.05 2.07 1.04
C TRP A 30 3.82 2.44 1.89
N LEU A 31 3.27 1.49 2.67
CA LEU A 31 2.15 1.78 3.57
C LEU A 31 2.53 2.79 4.65
N MET A 32 3.77 2.76 5.18
CA MET A 32 4.24 3.74 6.14
C MET A 32 4.37 5.13 5.50
N ASP A 33 4.95 5.21 4.31
CA ASP A 33 5.10 6.48 3.59
C ASP A 33 3.72 7.12 3.33
N VAL A 34 2.73 6.36 2.86
CA VAL A 34 1.36 6.87 2.66
C VAL A 34 0.70 7.24 4.01
N ALA A 35 0.95 6.47 5.06
CA ALA A 35 0.38 6.75 6.39
C ALA A 35 0.88 8.05 7.00
N GLU A 36 2.10 8.51 6.68
CA GLU A 36 2.66 9.77 7.19
C GLU A 36 1.88 10.99 6.68
N ASP A 37 1.30 10.91 5.48
CA ASP A 37 0.55 11.98 4.84
C ASP A 37 -0.98 11.89 5.07
N LEU A 38 -1.48 10.79 5.61
CA LEU A 38 -2.91 10.56 5.83
C LEU A 38 -3.40 11.01 7.21
N ASP A 39 -4.65 11.50 7.26
CA ASP A 39 -5.36 11.66 8.53
C ASP A 39 -5.53 10.29 9.22
N PRO A 40 -5.24 10.18 10.54
CA PRO A 40 -5.40 8.96 11.33
C PRO A 40 -6.73 8.21 11.13
N ALA A 41 -7.82 8.92 10.81
CA ALA A 41 -9.13 8.34 10.52
C ALA A 41 -9.11 7.37 9.32
N HIS A 42 -8.13 7.50 8.41
CA HIS A 42 -8.01 6.68 7.20
C HIS A 42 -7.05 5.49 7.34
N LEU A 43 -6.31 5.37 8.45
CA LEU A 43 -5.30 4.31 8.65
C LEU A 43 -5.91 2.90 8.58
N ALA A 44 -7.13 2.71 9.10
CA ALA A 44 -7.83 1.44 9.01
C ALA A 44 -8.17 1.07 7.56
N HIS A 45 -8.44 2.07 6.71
CA HIS A 45 -8.68 1.87 5.28
C HIS A 45 -7.38 1.52 4.56
N LEU A 46 -6.29 2.23 4.86
CA LEU A 46 -4.97 1.96 4.30
C LEU A 46 -4.48 0.55 4.65
N ARG A 47 -4.67 0.09 5.90
CA ARG A 47 -4.38 -1.29 6.30
C ARG A 47 -5.18 -2.30 5.48
N ARG A 48 -6.47 -2.03 5.24
CA ARG A 48 -7.30 -2.91 4.40
C ARG A 48 -6.80 -2.97 2.97
N LEU A 49 -6.39 -1.84 2.39
CA LEU A 49 -5.77 -1.80 1.07
C LEU A 49 -4.50 -2.66 1.02
N GLY A 50 -3.61 -2.52 2.02
CA GLY A 50 -2.42 -3.35 2.16
C GLY A 50 -2.75 -4.84 2.14
N ARG A 51 -3.76 -5.28 2.91
CA ARG A 51 -4.20 -6.70 2.91
C ARG A 51 -4.71 -7.18 1.57
N GLU A 52 -5.41 -6.32 0.81
CA GLU A 52 -5.86 -6.67 -0.53
C GLU A 52 -4.69 -6.78 -1.51
N ILE A 53 -3.67 -5.92 -1.39
CA ILE A 53 -2.43 -6.03 -2.17
C ILE A 53 -1.74 -7.36 -1.85
N THR A 54 -1.56 -7.69 -0.57
CA THR A 54 -0.98 -8.97 -0.13
C THR A 54 -1.75 -10.17 -0.68
N ARG A 55 -3.09 -10.14 -0.56
CA ARG A 55 -3.96 -11.20 -1.09
C ARG A 55 -3.78 -11.35 -2.60
N LEU A 56 -3.77 -10.25 -3.35
CA LEU A 56 -3.62 -10.29 -4.81
C LEU A 56 -2.24 -10.81 -5.22
N ALA A 57 -1.17 -10.37 -4.55
CA ALA A 57 0.18 -10.84 -4.81
C ALA A 57 0.29 -12.35 -4.56
N ARG A 58 -0.21 -12.82 -3.42
CA ARG A 58 -0.19 -14.24 -3.03
C ARG A 58 -1.06 -15.11 -3.95
N ASP A 59 -2.31 -14.71 -4.18
CA ASP A 59 -3.29 -15.57 -4.86
C ASP A 59 -3.04 -15.64 -6.37
N TYR A 60 -2.42 -14.60 -6.96
CA TYR A 60 -2.21 -14.50 -8.43
C TYR A 60 -0.74 -14.42 -8.85
N GLY A 61 0.21 -14.38 -7.92
CA GLY A 61 1.64 -14.29 -8.22
C GLY A 61 2.08 -12.97 -8.87
N VAL A 62 1.31 -11.90 -8.66
CA VAL A 62 1.65 -10.56 -9.16
C VAL A 62 2.63 -9.89 -8.20
N PRO A 63 3.77 -9.36 -8.66
CA PRO A 63 4.70 -8.66 -7.78
C PRO A 63 4.03 -7.48 -7.05
N VAL A 64 4.29 -7.34 -5.76
CA VAL A 64 3.73 -6.24 -4.94
C VAL A 64 4.00 -4.88 -5.57
N GLY A 65 5.20 -4.65 -6.12
CA GLY A 65 5.56 -3.39 -6.76
C GLY A 65 4.68 -3.04 -7.97
N GLU A 66 4.18 -4.02 -8.72
CA GLU A 66 3.26 -3.77 -9.85
C GLU A 66 1.86 -3.39 -9.35
N LEU A 67 1.40 -4.01 -8.25
CA LEU A 67 0.12 -3.67 -7.63
C LEU A 67 0.14 -2.27 -7.02
N VAL A 68 1.25 -1.90 -6.37
CA VAL A 68 1.46 -0.55 -5.84
C VAL A 68 1.46 0.49 -6.97
N GLN A 69 2.20 0.25 -8.05
CA GLN A 69 2.18 1.14 -9.23
C GLN A 69 0.78 1.31 -9.81
N LEU A 70 -0.04 0.24 -9.85
CA LEU A 70 -1.42 0.32 -10.32
C LEU A 70 -2.29 1.21 -9.41
N VAL A 71 -2.09 1.13 -8.10
CA VAL A 71 -2.77 1.98 -7.12
C VAL A 71 -2.34 3.44 -7.29
N GLU A 72 -1.04 3.69 -7.41
CA GLU A 72 -0.49 5.04 -7.62
C GLU A 72 -0.98 5.66 -8.94
N LEU A 73 -1.08 4.86 -10.00
CA LEU A 73 -1.67 5.29 -11.26
C LEU A 73 -3.13 5.73 -11.08
N ALA A 74 -3.91 4.98 -10.28
CA ALA A 74 -5.31 5.31 -10.02
C ALA A 74 -5.50 6.56 -9.13
N TRP A 75 -4.49 6.92 -8.34
CA TRP A 75 -4.47 8.12 -7.49
C TRP A 75 -3.80 9.33 -8.14
N SER A 76 -3.02 9.12 -9.20
CA SER A 76 -2.40 10.20 -9.94
C SER A 76 -3.47 11.05 -10.61
N ASP A 77 -3.33 12.37 -10.52
CA ASP A 77 -4.14 13.28 -11.32
C ASP A 77 -3.93 12.91 -12.80
N PRO A 78 -5.00 12.89 -13.62
CA PRO A 78 -4.84 12.70 -15.05
C PRO A 78 -3.86 13.74 -15.57
N GLU A 79 -2.83 13.32 -16.30
CA GLU A 79 -1.90 14.27 -16.91
C GLU A 79 -2.72 15.33 -17.63
N PRO A 80 -2.51 16.64 -17.35
CA PRO A 80 -3.18 17.67 -18.11
C PRO A 80 -2.82 17.44 -19.56
N GLU A 81 -3.82 17.26 -20.43
CA GLU A 81 -3.64 17.06 -21.87
C GLU A 81 -2.67 18.13 -22.38
N GLY A 82 -1.41 17.75 -22.52
CA GLY A 82 -0.37 18.64 -23.00
C GLY A 82 -0.65 18.89 -24.47
N LEU A 83 -1.11 20.11 -24.77
CA LEU A 83 -0.91 20.83 -26.04
C LEU A 83 -0.49 19.92 -27.20
N GLN A 84 -1.47 19.32 -27.86
CA GLN A 84 -1.30 18.97 -29.26
C GLN A 84 -1.21 20.28 -30.05
N ALA A 85 0.01 20.78 -30.24
CA ALA A 85 0.34 21.86 -31.15
C ALA A 85 1.51 21.45 -32.03
#